data_AF-A0A420JBR9-F1
#
_entry.id   AF-A0A420JBR9-F1
#
_cell.length_a   1.000
_cell.length_b   1.000
_cell.length_c   1.000
_cell.angle_alpha   90.00
_cell.angle_beta   90.00
_cell.angle_gamma   90.00
#
_symmetry.space_group_name_H-M   'P 1'
#
loop_
_entity.id
_entity.type
_entity.pdbx_description
1 polymer ?
#
loop_
_entity_poly.entity_id
_entity_poly.type
_entity_poly.pdbx_seq_one_letter_code
_entity_poly.pdbx_strand_id
1 'polypeptide(L)'
;FFTSIKHIALRTVSFPCITPLNGHDDYDLWASTMEAVWRSLKLYELVVTGKRPEPGSGPEKNEAFDAMFHAAIGLYLQVVGPNVIKNIVNLHKMWMQLKSEYKQGSSYGLVFQLGKIMDVQNNIDDPTSIYSLVRQFESEWLCYAS
;
A
#
# COMPACT_ATOMS: atom_id res chain seq x y z
N PHE A 1 13.31 15.92 14.34
CA PHE A 1 12.62 14.63 14.12
C PHE A 1 13.47 13.48 14.65
N PHE A 2 14.60 13.15 14.02
CA PHE A 2 15.46 12.02 14.44
C PHE A 2 16.23 12.21 15.77
N THR A 3 16.40 13.44 16.24
CA THR A 3 17.19 13.77 17.47
C THR A 3 16.47 13.48 18.79
N SER A 4 15.17 13.19 18.78
CA SER A 4 14.36 13.02 20.00
C SER A 4 14.02 11.54 20.29
N ILE A 5 14.62 10.61 19.56
CA ILE A 5 14.27 9.18 19.57
C ILE A 5 15.33 8.40 20.34
N LYS A 6 15.51 8.71 21.64
CA LYS A 6 16.39 7.90 22.51
C LYS A 6 15.68 6.66 23.10
N HIS A 7 14.36 6.56 22.95
CA HIS A 7 13.58 5.47 23.50
C HIS A 7 12.34 5.12 22.67
N ILE A 8 12.47 4.92 21.35
CA ILE A 8 11.51 3.99 20.73
C ILE A 8 12.02 2.61 21.11
N ALA A 9 11.64 2.18 22.32
CA ALA A 9 11.41 0.76 22.52
C ALA A 9 10.38 0.41 21.46
N LEU A 10 10.85 -0.16 20.34
CA LEU A 10 10.02 -0.92 19.42
C LEU A 10 9.54 -2.10 20.27
N ARG A 11 8.58 -1.84 21.17
CA ARG A 11 7.73 -2.89 21.69
C ARG A 11 7.27 -3.57 20.43
N THR A 12 7.51 -4.87 20.36
CA THR A 12 6.91 -5.78 19.41
C THR A 12 5.40 -5.70 19.65
N VAL A 13 4.78 -4.60 19.21
CA VAL A 13 3.35 -4.44 19.24
C VAL A 13 2.91 -5.36 18.13
N SER A 14 2.60 -6.59 18.51
CA SER A 14 1.64 -7.38 17.78
C SER A 14 0.45 -6.45 17.59
N PHE A 15 0.20 -6.03 16.35
CA PHE A 15 -1.02 -5.35 15.97
C PHE A 15 -1.95 -6.43 15.42
N PRO A 16 -2.65 -7.21 16.27
CA PRO A 16 -3.52 -8.31 15.83
C PRO A 16 -4.74 -7.83 15.03
N CYS A 17 -4.83 -6.53 14.72
CA CYS A 17 -6.02 -5.89 14.19
C CYS A 17 -5.79 -5.13 12.87
N ILE A 18 -4.56 -5.09 12.34
CA ILE A 18 -4.37 -4.55 10.99
C ILE A 18 -4.65 -5.69 10.01
N THR A 19 -5.81 -5.64 9.38
CA THR A 19 -6.17 -6.57 8.31
C THR A 19 -5.18 -6.43 7.15
N PRO A 20 -4.72 -7.53 6.55
CA PRO A 20 -3.93 -7.46 5.32
C PRO A 20 -4.68 -6.68 4.23
N LEU A 21 -3.95 -5.96 3.39
CA LEU A 21 -4.53 -5.30 2.22
C LEU A 21 -4.98 -6.37 1.21
N ASN A 22 -6.29 -6.47 0.96
CA ASN A 22 -6.87 -7.48 0.07
C ASN A 22 -7.22 -6.92 -1.31
N GLY A 23 -7.29 -5.61 -1.47
CA GLY A 23 -7.45 -5.00 -2.78
C GLY A 23 -7.94 -3.56 -2.74
N HIS A 24 -8.76 -3.25 -3.73
CA HIS A 24 -9.30 -1.92 -3.92
C HIS A 24 -10.36 -1.57 -2.87
N ASP A 25 -11.28 -2.51 -2.61
CA ASP A 25 -12.50 -2.27 -1.82
C ASP A 25 -12.20 -1.99 -0.34
N ASP A 26 -11.06 -2.49 0.17
CA ASP A 26 -10.61 -2.27 1.54
C ASP A 26 -9.49 -1.22 1.65
N TYR A 27 -9.04 -0.63 0.53
CA TYR A 27 -7.87 0.25 0.52
C TYR A 27 -8.05 1.51 1.37
N ASP A 28 -9.18 2.22 1.27
CA ASP A 28 -9.32 3.51 1.97
C ASP A 28 -9.38 3.33 3.50
N LEU A 29 -10.04 2.26 3.96
CA LEU A 29 -10.08 1.89 5.38
C LEU A 29 -8.70 1.41 5.85
N TRP A 30 -8.03 0.57 5.04
CA TRP A 30 -6.68 0.08 5.31
C TRP A 30 -5.68 1.24 5.40
N ALA A 31 -5.70 2.15 4.43
CA ALA A 31 -4.79 3.29 4.36
C ALA A 31 -4.99 4.24 5.55
N SER A 32 -6.25 4.52 5.92
CA SER A 32 -6.56 5.32 7.11
C SER A 32 -6.04 4.69 8.40
N THR A 33 -6.20 3.36 8.52
CA THR A 33 -5.69 2.58 9.66
C THR A 33 -4.16 2.61 9.72
N MET A 34 -3.50 2.41 8.58
CA MET A 34 -2.04 2.45 8.48
C MET A 34 -1.49 3.84 8.77
N GLU A 35 -2.12 4.92 8.30
CA GLU A 35 -1.71 6.28 8.67
C GLU A 35 -1.77 6.52 10.18
N ALA A 36 -2.80 6.01 10.87
CA ALA A 36 -2.90 6.10 12.33
C ALA A 36 -1.77 5.33 13.02
N VAL A 37 -1.43 4.15 12.53
CA VAL A 37 -0.28 3.34 13.02
C VAL A 37 1.04 4.06 12.78
N TRP A 38 1.25 4.66 11.60
CA TRP A 38 2.45 5.43 11.32
C TRP A 38 2.57 6.66 12.21
N ARG A 39 1.46 7.33 12.53
CA ARG A 39 1.47 8.47 13.46
C ARG A 39 1.78 8.00 14.88
N SER A 40 1.20 6.90 15.35
CA SER A 40 1.42 6.39 16.71
C SER A 40 2.86 5.93 16.95
N LEU A 41 3.50 5.37 15.93
CA LEU A 41 4.90 4.93 15.97
C LEU A 41 5.90 6.02 15.59
N LYS A 42 5.44 7.25 15.33
CA LYS A 42 6.26 8.36 14.81
C LYS A 42 6.98 8.02 13.50
N LEU A 43 6.43 7.12 12.68
CA LEU A 43 6.94 6.72 11.37
C LEU A 43 6.29 7.50 10.20
N TYR A 44 5.25 8.30 10.46
CA TYR A 44 4.49 9.00 9.42
C TYR A 44 5.37 9.85 8.48
N GLU A 45 6.27 10.64 9.04
CA GLU A 45 7.17 11.50 8.25
C GLU A 45 8.11 10.70 7.35
N LEU A 46 8.52 9.51 7.79
CA LEU A 46 9.38 8.60 7.04
C LEU A 46 8.61 7.92 5.90
N VAL A 47 7.43 7.36 6.20
CA VAL A 47 6.67 6.50 5.28
C VAL A 47 5.76 7.33 4.36
N VAL A 48 4.96 8.23 4.92
CA VAL A 48 3.95 8.97 4.16
C VAL A 48 4.54 10.21 3.51
N THR A 49 5.44 10.92 4.21
CA THR A 49 6.03 12.17 3.71
C THR A 49 7.38 11.97 3.02
N GLY A 50 8.05 10.83 3.25
CA GLY A 50 9.33 10.51 2.63
C GLY A 50 10.54 11.27 3.18
N LYS A 51 10.44 11.86 4.38
CA LYS A 51 11.56 12.57 5.01
C LYS A 51 12.73 11.63 5.27
N ARG A 52 13.92 12.10 4.92
CA ARG A 52 15.20 11.43 5.17
C ARG A 52 16.10 12.36 5.98
N PRO A 53 17.11 11.82 6.69
CA PRO A 53 18.17 12.61 7.29
C PRO A 53 18.86 13.45 6.21
N GLU A 54 19.24 14.67 6.58
CA GLU A 54 20.01 15.55 5.69
C GLU A 54 21.41 14.96 5.43
N PRO A 55 22.00 15.14 4.24
CA PRO A 55 23.37 14.72 3.98
C PRO A 55 24.34 15.31 5.02
N GLY A 56 25.15 14.47 5.65
CA GLY A 56 26.03 14.89 6.74
C GLY A 56 25.37 14.91 8.11
N SER A 57 24.16 14.39 8.25
CA SER A 57 23.61 14.04 9.56
C SER A 57 24.56 13.10 10.29
N GLY A 58 24.92 13.47 11.52
CA GLY A 58 25.80 12.67 12.37
C GLY A 58 25.27 11.23 12.58
N PRO A 59 26.16 10.30 12.97
CA PRO A 59 25.87 8.86 13.02
C PRO A 59 24.61 8.51 13.81
N GLU A 60 24.37 9.19 14.94
CA GLU A 60 23.17 9.00 15.79
C GLU A 60 21.85 9.20 15.02
N LYS A 61 21.77 10.18 14.12
CA LYS A 61 20.55 10.43 13.32
C LYS A 61 20.37 9.36 12.25
N ASN A 62 21.46 8.82 11.70
CA ASN A 62 21.41 7.80 10.66
C ASN A 62 21.02 6.44 11.27
N GLU A 63 21.57 6.11 12.44
CA GLU A 63 21.18 4.92 13.20
C GLU A 63 19.71 4.96 13.62
N ALA A 64 19.23 6.11 14.11
CA ALA A 64 17.81 6.29 14.44
C ALA A 64 16.91 6.12 13.21
N PHE A 65 17.35 6.63 12.05
CA PHE A 65 16.64 6.45 10.79
C PHE A 65 16.60 4.98 10.37
N ASP A 66 17.72 4.26 10.42
CA ASP A 66 17.79 2.84 10.04
C ASP A 66 16.91 1.97 10.95
N ALA A 67 16.89 2.25 12.25
CA ALA A 67 16.00 1.55 13.19
C ALA A 67 14.51 1.78 12.84
N MET A 68 14.13 3.01 12.52
CA MET A 68 12.77 3.35 12.09
C MET A 68 12.43 2.72 10.73
N PHE A 69 13.39 2.67 9.82
CA PHE A 69 13.25 2.06 8.50
C PHE A 69 12.98 0.56 8.62
N HIS A 70 13.78 -0.17 9.40
CA HIS A 70 13.56 -1.60 9.63
C HIS A 70 12.24 -1.90 10.34
N ALA A 71 11.81 -1.05 11.29
CA ALA A 71 10.52 -1.19 11.95
C ALA A 71 9.34 -1.08 10.95
N ALA A 72 9.38 -0.08 10.07
CA ALA A 72 8.36 0.11 9.05
C ALA A 72 8.32 -1.04 8.04
N ILE A 73 9.49 -1.58 7.65
CA ILE A 73 9.57 -2.80 6.82
C ILE A 73 8.87 -3.96 7.50
N GLY A 74 9.18 -4.22 8.78
CA GLY A 74 8.59 -5.33 9.53
C GLY A 74 7.07 -5.26 9.59
N LEU A 75 6.50 -4.05 9.64
CA LEU A 75 5.06 -3.83 9.56
C LEU A 75 4.51 -4.07 8.15
N TYR A 76 5.16 -3.54 7.11
CA TYR A 76 4.76 -3.81 5.72
C TYR A 76 4.74 -5.29 5.40
N LEU A 77 5.73 -6.07 5.85
CA LEU A 77 5.78 -7.52 5.65
C LEU A 77 4.59 -8.27 6.26
N GLN A 78 3.95 -7.73 7.29
CA GLN A 78 2.78 -8.33 7.93
C GLN A 78 1.48 -8.01 7.22
N VAL A 79 1.37 -6.80 6.63
CA VAL A 79 0.10 -6.25 6.18
C VAL A 79 -0.02 -6.14 4.65
N VAL A 80 1.09 -6.34 3.93
CA VAL A 80 1.16 -6.29 2.47
C VAL A 80 1.66 -7.63 1.96
N GLY A 81 0.97 -8.21 0.98
CA GLY A 81 1.33 -9.51 0.40
C GLY A 81 2.71 -9.52 -0.26
N PRO A 82 3.39 -10.68 -0.32
CA PRO A 82 4.79 -10.81 -0.77
C PRO A 82 5.03 -10.32 -2.20
N ASN A 83 3.99 -10.32 -3.05
CA ASN A 83 4.09 -9.86 -4.44
C ASN A 83 4.30 -8.35 -4.57
N VAL A 84 3.86 -7.56 -3.59
CA VAL A 84 3.99 -6.10 -3.60
C VAL A 84 5.32 -5.64 -2.99
N ILE A 85 6.02 -6.55 -2.28
CA ILE A 85 7.25 -6.30 -1.54
C ILE A 85 8.52 -6.36 -2.42
N LYS A 86 8.42 -6.67 -3.72
CA LYS A 86 9.60 -6.90 -4.59
C LYS A 86 10.61 -5.74 -4.65
N ASN A 87 10.28 -4.51 -4.24
CA ASN A 87 11.15 -3.33 -4.33
C ASN A 87 11.17 -2.42 -3.08
N ILE A 88 11.38 -2.95 -1.86
CA ILE A 88 11.50 -2.14 -0.62
C ILE A 88 12.84 -1.38 -0.53
N VAL A 89 13.17 -0.53 -1.50
CA VAL A 89 14.32 0.38 -1.41
C VAL A 89 13.90 1.74 -0.82
N ASN A 90 12.60 2.04 -0.81
CA ASN A 90 12.06 3.30 -0.33
C ASN A 90 10.62 3.14 0.17
N LEU A 91 10.41 3.26 1.48
CA LEU A 91 9.11 3.14 2.14
C LEU A 91 8.07 4.13 1.62
N HIS A 92 8.49 5.33 1.24
CA HIS A 92 7.60 6.34 0.67
C HIS A 92 7.19 6.00 -0.76
N LYS A 93 8.13 5.48 -1.58
CA LYS A 93 7.76 4.97 -2.91
C LYS A 93 6.79 3.81 -2.81
N MET A 94 6.98 2.92 -1.84
CA MET A 94 6.06 1.81 -1.58
C MET A 94 4.66 2.30 -1.17
N TRP A 95 4.59 3.27 -0.26
CA TRP A 95 3.33 3.91 0.13
C TRP A 95 2.60 4.52 -1.08
N MET A 96 3.33 5.25 -1.92
CA MET A 96 2.78 5.87 -3.13
C MET A 96 2.36 4.84 -4.18
N GLN A 97 3.10 3.74 -4.32
CA GLN A 97 2.75 2.64 -5.21
C GLN A 97 1.46 1.97 -4.76
N LEU A 98 1.32 1.62 -3.49
CA LEU A 98 0.09 1.05 -2.93
C LEU A 98 -1.11 1.97 -3.17
N LYS A 99 -0.91 3.28 -2.96
CA LYS A 99 -1.92 4.29 -3.27
C LYS A 99 -2.26 4.34 -4.77
N SER A 100 -1.28 4.21 -5.63
CA SER A 100 -1.51 4.19 -7.08
C SER A 100 -2.22 2.91 -7.53
N GLU A 101 -1.91 1.76 -6.93
CA GLU A 101 -2.46 0.45 -7.33
C GLU A 101 -3.88 0.25 -6.83
N TYR A 102 -4.17 0.66 -5.59
CA TYR A 102 -5.40 0.25 -4.90
C TYR A 102 -6.37 1.40 -4.61
N LYS A 103 -5.99 2.68 -4.77
CA LYS A 103 -6.93 3.79 -4.60
C LYS A 103 -7.85 3.93 -5.83
N GLN A 104 -9.14 4.15 -5.59
CA GLN A 104 -10.15 4.36 -6.65
C GLN A 104 -9.76 5.49 -7.60
N GLY A 105 -9.94 5.29 -8.90
CA GLY A 105 -9.74 6.31 -9.93
C GLY A 105 -8.31 6.44 -10.46
N SER A 106 -7.40 5.53 -10.12
CA SER A 106 -6.13 5.41 -10.85
C SER A 106 -6.32 4.62 -12.14
N SER A 107 -5.59 4.98 -13.20
CA SER A 107 -5.54 4.19 -14.44
C SER A 107 -5.08 2.75 -14.21
N TYR A 108 -4.35 2.49 -13.13
CA TYR A 108 -3.91 1.16 -12.71
C TYR A 108 -5.02 0.29 -12.14
N GLY A 109 -6.01 0.87 -11.43
CA GLY A 109 -7.18 0.12 -10.95
C GLY A 109 -7.96 -0.51 -12.10
N LEU A 110 -8.12 0.23 -13.20
CA LEU A 110 -8.72 -0.27 -14.44
C LEU A 110 -7.87 -1.37 -15.09
N VAL A 111 -6.56 -1.16 -15.23
CA VAL A 111 -5.64 -2.17 -15.81
C VAL A 111 -5.60 -3.45 -14.97
N PHE A 112 -5.67 -3.34 -13.64
CA PHE A 112 -5.71 -4.49 -12.74
C PHE A 112 -7.05 -5.24 -12.81
N GLN A 113 -8.18 -4.53 -12.88
CA GLN A 113 -9.48 -5.15 -13.14
C GLN A 113 -9.51 -5.85 -14.51
N LEU A 114 -8.97 -5.21 -15.55
CA LEU A 114 -8.81 -5.82 -16.88
C LEU A 114 -7.89 -7.05 -16.84
N GLY A 115 -6.81 -7.02 -16.07
CA GLY A 115 -5.92 -8.16 -15.86
C GLY A 115 -6.63 -9.35 -15.21
N LYS A 116 -7.46 -9.10 -14.19
CA LYS A 116 -8.30 -10.13 -13.56
C LYS A 116 -9.34 -10.71 -14.53
N ILE A 117 -9.95 -9.87 -15.37
CA ILE A 117 -10.88 -10.32 -16.42
C ILE A 117 -10.15 -11.22 -17.44
N MET A 118 -8.93 -10.86 -17.85
CA MET A 118 -8.10 -11.66 -18.76
C MET A 118 -7.63 -12.99 -18.12
N ASP A 119 -7.32 -13.01 -16.84
CA ASP A 119 -6.98 -14.26 -16.12
C ASP A 119 -8.19 -15.19 -15.96
N VAL A 120 -9.39 -14.64 -15.77
CA VAL A 120 -10.65 -15.40 -15.78
C VAL A 120 -10.94 -15.96 -17.17
N GLN A 121 -10.67 -15.17 -18.23
CA GLN A 121 -10.80 -15.59 -19.62
C GLN A 121 -9.86 -16.76 -19.98
N ASN A 122 -8.60 -16.73 -19.52
CA ASN A 122 -7.66 -17.82 -19.77
C ASN A 122 -8.04 -19.14 -19.08
N ASN A 123 -8.98 -19.12 -18.14
CA ASN A 123 -9.48 -20.27 -17.41
C ASN A 123 -10.91 -20.69 -17.80
N ILE A 124 -11.55 -20.00 -18.75
CA ILE A 124 -12.90 -20.33 -19.22
C ILE A 124 -12.84 -20.61 -20.72
N ASP A 125 -13.09 -21.87 -21.12
CA ASP A 125 -13.14 -22.32 -22.51
C ASP A 125 -14.32 -21.72 -23.33
N ASP A 126 -15.12 -20.83 -22.73
CA ASP A 126 -16.34 -20.27 -23.34
C ASP A 126 -16.23 -18.74 -23.59
N PRO A 127 -16.13 -18.30 -24.86
CA PRO A 127 -16.09 -16.89 -25.25
C PRO A 127 -17.40 -16.11 -24.97
N THR A 128 -18.49 -16.81 -24.58
CA THR A 128 -19.77 -16.19 -24.23
C THR A 128 -19.68 -15.32 -22.96
N SER A 129 -18.72 -15.58 -22.06
CA SER A 129 -18.57 -14.84 -20.79
C SER A 129 -18.02 -13.41 -20.94
N ILE A 130 -17.24 -13.13 -21.99
CA ILE A 130 -16.68 -11.80 -22.23
C ILE A 130 -17.76 -10.86 -22.76
N TYR A 131 -18.60 -11.35 -23.67
CA TYR A 131 -19.67 -10.55 -24.25
C TYR A 131 -20.71 -10.13 -23.19
N SER A 132 -21.01 -11.00 -22.22
CA SER A 132 -21.87 -10.66 -21.09
C SER A 132 -21.20 -9.67 -20.12
N LEU A 133 -19.91 -9.82 -19.84
CA LEU A 133 -19.12 -8.88 -19.02
C LEU A 133 -19.02 -7.48 -19.65
N VAL A 134 -18.73 -7.41 -20.95
CA VAL A 134 -18.67 -6.14 -21.70
C VAL A 134 -20.05 -5.48 -21.72
N ARG A 135 -21.13 -6.23 -21.97
CA ARG A 135 -22.50 -5.70 -21.86
C ARG A 135 -22.81 -5.17 -20.47
N GLN A 136 -22.41 -5.88 -19.42
CA GLN A 136 -22.67 -5.48 -18.05
C GLN A 136 -21.94 -4.17 -17.74
N PHE A 137 -20.67 -4.07 -18.13
CA PHE A 137 -19.87 -2.85 -18.01
C PHE A 137 -20.48 -1.66 -18.79
N GLU A 138 -20.88 -1.87 -20.05
CA GLU A 138 -21.54 -0.86 -20.87
C GLU A 138 -22.87 -0.40 -20.24
N SER A 139 -23.65 -1.32 -19.67
CA SER A 139 -24.92 -1.00 -19.03
C SER A 139 -24.77 -0.22 -17.72
N GLU A 140 -23.75 -0.53 -16.92
CA GLU A 140 -23.43 0.20 -15.70
C GLU A 140 -22.88 1.60 -16.03
N TRP A 141 -22.01 1.71 -17.04
CA TRP A 141 -21.40 2.99 -17.42
C TRP A 141 -22.40 3.95 -18.07
N LEU A 142 -23.31 3.44 -18.91
CA LEU A 142 -24.35 4.27 -19.54
C LEU A 142 -25.36 4.82 -18.54
N CYS A 143 -25.63 4.11 -17.43
CA CYS A 143 -26.49 4.61 -16.34
C CYS A 143 -25.85 5.74 -15.52
N TYR A 144 -24.51 5.90 -15.54
CA TYR A 144 -23.81 7.00 -14.87
C TYR A 144 -23.58 8.23 -15.77
N ALA A 145 -23.79 8.09 -17.09
CA ALA A 145 -23.55 9.14 -18.08
C ALA A 145 -24.82 9.89 -18.53
N SER A 146 -25.99 9.59 -17.96
CA SER A 146 -27.28 10.26 -18.16
C SER A 146 -27.71 11.04 -16.93
#